data_AF-A0A939QPM1-F1
#
_entry.id   AF-A0A939QPM1-F1
#
_cell.length_a   1.000
_cell.length_b   1.000
_cell.length_c   1.000
_cell.angle_alpha   90.00
_cell.angle_beta   90.00
_cell.angle_gamma   90.00
#
_symmetry.space_group_name_H-M   'P 1'
#
loop_
_entity.id
_entity.type
_entity.pdbx_description
1 polymer ?
#
loop_
_entity_poly.entity_id
_entity_poly.type
_entity_poly.pdbx_seq_one_letter_code
_entity_poly.pdbx_strand_id
1 'polypeptide(L)' 'MTVADGAEISPPRPLPWDTVLHAGLFLLRLPPELFWRLSLPEFAAMTGGFGGAERMGRGRLDALMVRFPDT' A
#
# COMPACT_ATOMS: atom_id res chain seq x y z
N MET A 1 25.50 -29.52 -24.22
CA MET A 1 25.68 -28.32 -23.40
C MET A 1 25.34 -27.11 -24.26
N THR A 2 24.11 -26.62 -24.17
CA THR A 2 23.78 -25.24 -24.58
C THR A 2 22.66 -24.77 -23.68
N VAL A 3 23.03 -23.85 -22.79
CA VAL A 3 22.14 -23.15 -21.87
C VAL A 3 21.46 -22.07 -22.71
N ALA A 4 20.14 -22.11 -22.79
CA ALA A 4 19.34 -20.97 -23.23
C ALA A 4 18.44 -20.58 -22.05
N ASP A 5 19.02 -19.89 -21.07
CA ASP A 5 18.25 -19.13 -20.08
C ASP A 5 18.29 -17.67 -20.51
N GLY A 6 17.45 -17.36 -21.50
CA GLY A 6 17.18 -15.99 -21.91
C GLY A 6 16.12 -15.42 -20.97
N ALA A 7 16.51 -15.02 -19.76
CA ALA A 7 15.63 -14.25 -18.90
C ALA A 7 15.32 -12.92 -19.61
N GLU A 8 14.15 -12.82 -20.23
CA GLU A 8 13.66 -11.59 -20.84
C GLU A 8 13.63 -10.49 -19.76
N ILE A 9 14.49 -9.49 -19.92
CA ILE A 9 14.48 -8.30 -19.08
C ILE A 9 13.25 -7.50 -19.48
N SER A 10 12.13 -7.70 -18.78
CA SER A 10 10.95 -6.86 -18.96
C SER A 10 11.30 -5.41 -18.61
N PRO A 11 10.90 -4.43 -19.43
CA PRO A 11 11.18 -3.03 -19.13
C PRO A 11 10.55 -2.64 -17.79
N PRO A 12 11.21 -1.76 -17.01
CA PRO A 12 10.66 -1.29 -15.75
C PRO A 12 9.32 -0.59 -16.01
N ARG A 13 8.30 -0.99 -15.26
CA ARG A 13 7.00 -0.32 -15.31
C ARG A 13 7.15 1.10 -14.77
N PRO A 14 6.59 2.12 -15.43
CA PRO A 14 6.58 3.47 -14.90
C PRO A 14 5.83 3.52 -13.55
N LEU A 15 6.26 4.42 -12.68
CA LEU A 15 5.59 4.66 -11.41
C LEU A 15 4.15 5.16 -11.65
N PRO A 16 3.14 4.63 -10.94
CA PRO A 16 1.74 5.03 -11.10
C PRO A 16 1.47 6.36 -10.38
N TRP A 17 1.89 7.47 -11.01
CA TRP A 17 1.81 8.81 -10.44
C TRP A 17 0.40 9.24 -10.05
N ASP A 18 -0.62 8.84 -10.80
CA ASP A 18 -2.03 9.08 -10.50
C ASP A 18 -2.41 8.57 -9.10
N THR A 19 -2.04 7.33 -8.80
CA THR A 19 -2.34 6.66 -7.53
C THR A 19 -1.55 7.30 -6.38
N VAL A 20 -0.28 7.65 -6.61
CA VAL A 20 0.58 8.31 -5.63
C VAL A 20 0.05 9.69 -5.26
N LEU A 21 -0.31 10.51 -6.26
CA LEU A 21 -0.87 11.85 -6.03
C LEU A 21 -2.24 11.78 -5.36
N HIS A 22 -3.09 10.83 -5.75
CA HIS A 22 -4.39 10.62 -5.12
C HIS A 22 -4.24 10.23 -3.64
N ALA A 23 -3.37 9.28 -3.34
CA ALA A 23 -3.11 8.86 -1.96
C ALA A 23 -2.53 9.99 -1.10
N GLY A 24 -1.56 10.75 -1.61
CA GLY A 24 -0.91 11.83 -0.86
C GLY A 24 -1.77 13.08 -0.66
N LEU A 25 -2.31 13.63 -1.75
CA LEU A 25 -2.98 14.94 -1.72
C LEU A 25 -4.47 14.85 -1.38
N PHE A 26 -5.13 13.71 -1.65
CA PHE A 26 -6.57 13.56 -1.42
C PHE A 26 -6.92 12.65 -0.24
N LEU A 27 -6.34 11.45 -0.18
CA LEU A 27 -6.67 10.50 0.90
C LEU A 27 -6.02 10.91 2.23
N LEU A 28 -4.70 11.15 2.22
CA LEU A 28 -3.96 11.61 3.40
C LEU A 28 -4.10 13.12 3.63
N ARG A 29 -4.58 13.88 2.63
CA ARG A 29 -4.76 15.34 2.67
C ARG A 29 -3.51 16.10 3.10
N LEU A 30 -2.35 15.64 2.65
CA LEU A 30 -1.09 16.32 2.96
C LEU A 30 -1.04 17.69 2.27
N PRO A 31 -0.53 18.74 2.94
CA PRO A 31 -0.13 19.95 2.25
C PRO A 31 0.84 19.62 1.11
N PRO A 32 0.71 20.24 -0.07
CA PRO A 32 1.57 19.95 -1.22
C PRO A 32 3.06 20.04 -0.90
N GLU A 33 3.47 21.01 -0.07
CA GLU A 33 4.86 21.23 0.31
C GLU A 33 5.38 20.08 1.18
N LEU A 34 4.54 19.50 2.03
CA LEU A 34 4.91 18.36 2.86
C LEU A 34 5.02 17.09 2.01
N PHE A 35 4.07 16.86 1.10
CA PHE A 35 4.09 15.73 0.18
C PHE A 35 5.41 15.64 -0.60
N TRP A 36 5.87 16.75 -1.17
CA TRP A 36 7.13 16.78 -1.94
C TRP A 36 8.40 16.69 -1.10
N ARG A 37 8.30 16.88 0.22
CA ARG A 37 9.43 16.72 1.15
C ARG A 37 9.54 15.31 1.72
N LEU A 38 8.49 14.49 1.60
CA LEU A 38 8.49 13.12 2.11
C LEU A 38 9.43 12.23 1.30
N SER A 39 10.13 11.36 2.00
CA SER A 39 10.83 10.25 1.38
C SER A 39 9.85 9.14 0.98
N LEU A 40 10.22 8.33 -0.02
CA LEU A 40 9.41 7.18 -0.46
C LEU A 40 9.11 6.18 0.68
N PRO A 41 10.05 5.84 1.58
CA PRO A 41 9.74 5.01 2.74
C PRO A 41 8.73 5.66 3.68
N GLU A 42 8.82 6.95 3.97
CA GLU A 42 7.84 7.62 4.84
C GLU A 42 6.44 7.61 4.21
N PHE A 43 6.36 7.86 2.90
CA PHE A 43 5.09 7.76 2.17
C PHE A 43 4.53 6.33 2.18
N ALA A 44 5.38 5.31 2.00
CA ALA A 44 4.97 3.91 2.08
C ALA A 44 4.46 3.54 3.47
N ALA A 45 5.06 4.06 4.55
CA ALA A 45 4.55 3.86 5.91
C ALA A 45 3.15 4.45 6.09
N MET A 46 2.95 5.69 5.62
CA MET A 46 1.66 6.39 5.76
C MET A 46 0.54 5.74 4.95
N THR A 47 0.87 5.14 3.80
CA THR A 47 -0.09 4.45 2.92
C THR A 47 -0.33 2.98 3.29
N GLY A 48 0.36 2.45 4.31
CA GLY A 48 0.24 1.05 4.72
C GLY A 48 1.05 0.07 3.85
N GLY A 49 1.99 0.56 3.04
CA GLY A 49 2.84 -0.22 2.14
C GLY A 49 3.82 -1.19 2.84
N PHE A 50 4.07 -1.00 4.14
CA PHE A 50 4.85 -1.95 4.96
C PHE A 50 4.01 -3.06 5.59
N GLY A 51 2.72 -3.12 5.28
CA GLY A 51 1.79 -4.08 5.85
C GLY A 51 1.31 -3.64 7.23
N GLY A 52 0.02 -3.35 7.34
CA GLY A 52 -0.65 -3.01 8.60
C GLY A 52 -2.05 -3.58 8.64
N ALA A 53 -2.27 -4.50 9.60
CA ALA A 53 -3.49 -5.24 9.96
C ALA A 53 -4.24 -5.94 8.81
N GLU A 54 -4.62 -7.20 9.03
CA GLU A 54 -5.57 -7.90 8.16
C GLU A 54 -6.78 -6.99 7.88
N ARG A 55 -7.16 -6.88 6.60
CA ARG A 55 -8.34 -6.11 6.19
C ARG A 55 -9.52 -6.55 7.06
N MET A 56 -10.24 -5.59 7.65
CA MET A 56 -11.44 -5.88 8.43
C MET A 56 -12.49 -6.53 7.53
N GLY A 57 -12.52 -7.86 7.51
CA GLY A 57 -13.43 -8.68 6.72
C GLY A 57 -14.56 -9.26 7.56
N ARG A 58 -15.55 -9.88 6.89
CA ARG A 58 -16.71 -10.49 7.54
C ARG A 58 -16.32 -11.46 8.65
N GLY A 59 -15.39 -12.38 8.38
CA GLY A 59 -14.94 -13.35 9.38
C GLY A 59 -14.23 -12.72 10.59
N ARG A 60 -13.49 -11.62 10.39
CA ARG A 60 -12.84 -10.90 11.49
C ARG A 60 -13.87 -10.13 12.33
N LEU A 61 -14.93 -9.62 11.70
CA LEU A 61 -16.05 -8.99 12.42
C LEU A 61 -16.82 -10.02 13.23
N ASP A 62 -17.10 -11.20 12.66
CA ASP A 62 -17.79 -12.27 13.38
C ASP A 62 -16.98 -12.74 14.59
N ALA A 63 -15.65 -12.85 14.46
CA ALA A 63 -14.76 -13.15 15.57
C ALA A 63 -14.79 -12.07 16.68
N LEU A 64 -14.96 -10.80 16.34
CA LEU A 64 -15.13 -9.72 17.32
C LEU A 64 -16.48 -9.80 18.02
N MET A 65 -17.56 -10.07 17.29
CA MET A 65 -18.91 -10.21 17.86
C MET A 65 -18.99 -11.38 18.85
N VAL A 66 -18.31 -12.50 18.56
CA VAL A 66 -18.19 -13.62 19.50
C VAL A 66 -17.39 -13.23 20.73
N ARG A 67 -16.32 -12.44 20.56
CA ARG A 67 -15.41 -12.09 21.64
C ARG A 67 -15.95 -11.00 22.58
N PHE A 68 -16.82 -10.12 22.09
CA PHE A 68 -17.42 -9.03 22.84
C PHE A 68 -18.94 -9.03 22.63
N PRO A 69 -19.69 -9.92 23.30
CA PRO A 69 -21.14 -9.94 23.22
C PRO A 69 -21.74 -8.74 23.98
N ASP A 70 -22.69 -8.03 23.35
CA ASP A 70 -23.36 -6.83 23.91
C ASP A 70 -24.41 -7.15 25.00
N THR A 71 -24.23 -8.22 25.76
CA THR A 71 -25.10 -8.67 26.86
C THR A 71 -24.51 -8.41 28.22
#